data_AF-A0A4S0QKQ1-F1
#
_entry.id   AF-A0A4S0QKQ1-F1
#
_cell.length_a   1.000
_cell.length_b   1.000
_cell.length_c   1.000
_cell.angle_alpha   90.00
_cell.angle_beta   90.00
_cell.angle_gamma   90.00
#
_symmetry.space_group_name_H-M   'P 1'
#
loop_
_entity.id
_entity.type
_entity.pdbx_description
1 polymer ?
#
loop_
_entity_poly.entity_id
_entity_poly.type
_entity_poly.pdbx_seq_one_letter_code
_entity_poly.pdbx_strand_id
1 'polypeptide(L)'
;HRTLACANTEPVLTNSCLVLPEPRFHDALRRLTRAAGTLLLIDETHTISTGPGGYTKKHGLEPDLFVLGKPVAGGVPASVWGLSDEIASRYAAYNRTKEPGYSGMG
;
A
#
# COMPACT_ATOMS: atom_id res chain seq x y z
N HIS A 1 2.66 -8.81 -21.84
CA HIS A 1 1.44 -8.32 -21.15
C HIS A 1 1.66 -8.33 -19.65
N ARG A 2 1.38 -7.24 -18.93
CA ARG A 2 1.26 -7.26 -17.45
C ARG A 2 -0.14 -7.77 -17.11
N THR A 3 -0.23 -8.93 -16.47
CA THR A 3 -1.53 -9.56 -16.11
C THR A 3 -1.98 -9.22 -14.69
N LEU A 4 -1.07 -8.71 -13.85
CA LEU A 4 -1.35 -8.27 -12.48
C LEU A 4 -1.06 -6.77 -12.34
N ALA A 5 -2.04 -6.00 -11.87
CA ALA A 5 -1.87 -4.57 -11.64
C ALA A 5 -1.17 -4.27 -10.30
N CYS A 6 -1.62 -4.95 -9.24
CA CYS A 6 -1.17 -4.71 -7.87
C CYS A 6 -1.19 -6.01 -7.06
N ALA A 7 -0.21 -6.17 -6.16
CA ALA A 7 -0.26 -7.09 -5.04
C ALA A 7 -0.62 -6.28 -3.79
N ASN A 8 -1.70 -6.64 -3.11
CA ASN A 8 -2.16 -5.98 -1.89
C ASN A 8 -2.02 -6.96 -0.72
N THR A 9 -1.43 -6.52 0.39
CA THR A 9 -1.33 -7.31 1.62
C THR A 9 -1.22 -6.44 2.86
N GLU A 10 -1.66 -6.97 3.99
CA GLU A 10 -1.18 -6.50 5.29
C GLU A 10 0.29 -6.94 5.49
N PRO A 11 1.13 -6.18 6.21
CA PRO A 11 2.48 -6.62 6.58
C PRO A 11 2.51 -7.84 7.49
N VAL A 12 1.50 -7.94 8.36
CA VAL A 12 1.20 -9.04 9.27
C VAL A 12 -0.29 -9.24 9.12
N LEU A 13 -0.75 -10.46 8.86
CA LEU A 13 -2.19 -10.68 8.77
C LEU A 13 -2.76 -10.52 10.18
N THR A 14 -3.70 -9.60 10.34
CA THR A 14 -4.36 -9.33 11.63
C THR A 14 -5.85 -9.71 11.62
N ASN A 15 -6.41 -9.94 10.44
CA ASN A 15 -7.80 -10.39 10.25
C ASN A 15 -7.94 -11.93 10.22
N SER A 16 -6.83 -12.65 10.41
CA SER A 16 -6.79 -14.11 10.50
C SER A 16 -5.94 -14.50 11.72
N CYS A 17 -6.33 -13.97 12.88
CA CYS A 17 -5.46 -13.89 14.08
C CYS A 17 -4.24 -13.01 13.79
N LEU A 18 -3.09 -13.31 14.40
CA LEU A 18 -1.83 -12.61 14.17
C LEU A 18 -0.86 -13.56 13.45
N VAL A 19 -0.81 -13.50 12.12
CA VAL A 19 0.11 -14.33 11.31
C VAL A 19 1.30 -13.48 10.91
N LEU A 20 2.43 -13.74 11.56
CA LEU A 20 3.69 -13.08 11.25
C LEU A 20 4.23 -13.56 9.89
N PRO A 21 4.85 -12.68 9.09
CA PRO A 21 5.51 -13.09 7.87
C PRO A 21 6.70 -14.00 8.19
N GLU A 22 6.88 -15.03 7.37
CA GLU A 22 8.11 -15.81 7.38
C GLU A 22 9.32 -14.92 7.09
N PRO A 23 10.53 -15.28 7.58
CA PRO A 23 11.75 -14.58 7.22
C PRO A 23 11.87 -14.41 5.70
N ARG A 24 12.25 -13.20 5.26
CA ARG A 24 12.43 -12.83 3.84
C ARG A 24 11.16 -12.82 2.99
N PHE A 25 9.98 -13.06 3.55
CA PHE A 25 8.72 -12.99 2.80
C PHE A 25 8.54 -11.63 2.11
N HIS A 26 8.68 -10.52 2.86
CA HIS A 26 8.52 -9.17 2.32
C HIS A 26 9.59 -8.80 1.29
N ASP A 27 10.83 -9.25 1.48
CA ASP A 27 11.91 -9.05 0.51
C ASP A 27 11.61 -9.77 -0.81
N ALA A 28 11.12 -11.02 -0.73
CA ALA A 28 10.73 -11.79 -1.89
C ALA A 28 9.52 -11.15 -2.58
N LEU A 29 8.51 -10.71 -1.83
CA LEU A 29 7.33 -10.02 -2.35
C LEU A 29 7.72 -8.73 -3.10
N ARG A 30 8.57 -7.88 -2.50
CA ARG A 30 9.04 -6.64 -3.14
C ARG A 30 9.84 -6.92 -4.40
N ARG A 31 10.73 -7.91 -4.37
CA ARG A 31 11.53 -8.31 -5.55
C ARG A 31 10.63 -8.82 -6.68
N LEU A 32 9.68 -9.70 -6.38
CA LEU A 32 8.78 -10.29 -7.37
C LEU A 32 7.84 -9.25 -7.99
N THR A 33 7.29 -8.34 -7.18
CA THR A 33 6.44 -7.24 -7.67
C THR A 33 7.23 -6.32 -8.62
N ARG A 34 8.47 -5.93 -8.26
CA ARG A 34 9.35 -5.15 -9.15
C ARG A 34 9.64 -5.88 -10.46
N ALA A 35 10.02 -7.16 -10.39
CA ALA A 35 10.35 -7.96 -11.57
C ALA A 35 9.16 -8.13 -12.54
N ALA A 36 7.94 -8.25 -11.99
CA ALA A 36 6.71 -8.33 -12.77
C ALA A 36 6.20 -6.96 -13.25
N GLY A 37 6.72 -5.85 -12.69
CA GLY A 37 6.15 -4.52 -12.87
C GLY A 37 4.77 -4.36 -12.24
N THR A 38 4.46 -5.18 -11.24
CA THR A 38 3.24 -5.14 -10.42
C THR A 38 3.47 -4.17 -9.26
N LEU A 39 2.48 -3.35 -8.94
CA LEU A 39 2.58 -2.44 -7.79
C LEU A 39 2.46 -3.22 -6.47
N LEU A 40 3.17 -2.79 -5.42
CA LEU A 40 3.01 -3.32 -4.07
C LEU A 40 2.23 -2.31 -3.22
N LEU A 41 1.03 -2.70 -2.77
CA LEU A 41 0.25 -1.98 -1.77
C LEU A 41 0.38 -2.66 -0.41
N ILE A 42 0.73 -1.87 0.59
CA ILE A 42 0.76 -2.30 1.98
C ILE A 42 -0.40 -1.63 2.74
N ASP A 43 -1.32 -2.46 3.24
CA ASP A 43 -2.44 -2.02 4.08
C ASP A 43 -2.04 -2.10 5.56
N GLU A 44 -1.86 -0.93 6.17
CA GLU A 44 -1.44 -0.81 7.56
C GLU A 44 -2.57 -0.43 8.51
N THR A 45 -3.82 -0.58 8.07
CA THR A 45 -4.99 -0.19 8.86
C THR A 45 -4.98 -0.80 10.27
N HIS A 46 -4.48 -2.02 10.45
CA HIS A 46 -4.21 -2.60 11.78
C HIS A 46 -2.74 -2.51 12.22
N THR A 47 -1.80 -2.76 11.31
CA THR A 47 -0.37 -2.88 11.65
C THR A 47 0.30 -1.54 11.96
N ILE A 48 -0.40 -0.41 11.77
CA ILE A 48 0.01 0.90 12.30
C ILE A 48 0.22 0.88 13.82
N SER A 49 -0.41 -0.05 14.52
CA SER A 49 -0.20 -0.32 15.96
C SER A 49 1.25 -0.72 16.32
N THR A 50 2.07 -1.07 15.32
CA THR A 50 3.48 -1.42 15.50
C THR A 50 4.35 -0.27 16.02
N GLY A 51 3.93 0.98 15.79
CA GLY A 51 4.60 2.19 16.26
C GLY A 51 4.43 3.38 15.29
N PRO A 52 5.00 4.56 15.61
CA PRO A 52 4.97 5.70 14.69
C PRO A 52 5.59 5.35 13.33
N GLY A 53 4.78 5.42 12.27
CA GLY A 53 5.17 4.99 10.91
C GLY A 53 4.87 3.53 10.57
N GLY A 54 4.22 2.79 11.46
CA GLY A 54 3.71 1.43 11.23
C GLY A 54 4.79 0.36 11.11
N TYR A 55 4.37 -0.81 10.68
CA TYR A 55 5.26 -1.94 10.41
C TYR A 55 6.23 -1.62 9.27
N THR A 56 5.78 -0.87 8.27
CA THR A 56 6.57 -0.40 7.13
C THR A 56 7.83 0.32 7.60
N LYS A 57 7.69 1.36 8.43
CA LYS A 57 8.86 2.11 8.92
C LYS A 57 9.73 1.27 9.86
N LYS A 58 9.13 0.48 10.74
CA LYS A 58 9.88 -0.34 11.70
C LYS A 58 10.73 -1.41 11.02
N HIS A 59 10.26 -1.98 9.90
CA HIS A 59 10.89 -3.10 9.22
C HIS A 59 11.50 -2.73 7.85
N GLY A 60 11.49 -1.44 7.47
CA GLY A 60 12.09 -0.97 6.23
C GLY A 60 11.40 -1.50 4.97
N LEU A 61 10.07 -1.65 4.99
CA LEU A 61 9.33 -2.04 3.79
C LEU A 61 9.29 -0.89 2.77
N GLU A 62 9.28 -1.23 1.48
CA GLU A 62 9.31 -0.28 0.37
C GLU A 62 8.07 -0.42 -0.55
N PRO A 63 6.85 -0.14 -0.05
CA PRO A 63 5.65 -0.21 -0.87
C PRO A 63 5.59 0.89 -1.93
N ASP A 64 4.86 0.61 -3.01
CA ASP A 64 4.49 1.61 -4.02
C ASP A 64 3.26 2.41 -3.58
N LEU A 65 2.35 1.77 -2.83
CA LEU A 65 1.15 2.35 -2.25
C LEU A 65 1.02 1.98 -0.78
N PHE A 66 0.54 2.91 0.03
CA PHE A 66 0.28 2.70 1.45
C PHE A 66 -1.16 3.07 1.76
N VAL A 67 -1.82 2.32 2.65
CA VAL A 67 -3.16 2.63 3.16
C VAL A 67 -3.17 2.59 4.68
N LEU A 68 -3.87 3.55 5.27
CA LEU A 68 -4.13 3.62 6.71
C LEU A 68 -5.56 4.13 6.97
N GLY A 69 -6.34 3.35 7.70
CA GLY A 69 -7.63 3.77 8.25
C GLY A 69 -7.62 3.87 9.78
N LYS A 70 -8.67 3.33 10.40
CA LYS A 70 -8.86 3.15 11.85
C LYS A 70 -8.46 4.37 12.71
N PRO A 71 -7.27 4.44 13.35
CA PRO A 71 -7.00 5.52 14.29
C PRO A 71 -6.79 6.89 13.62
N VAL A 72 -6.69 6.96 12.28
CA VAL A 72 -6.24 8.16 11.56
C VAL A 72 -7.08 9.42 11.80
N ALA A 73 -8.37 9.27 12.12
CA ALA A 73 -9.29 10.39 12.34
C ALA A 73 -10.11 10.28 13.63
N GLY A 74 -9.62 9.55 14.63
CA GLY A 74 -10.22 9.55 15.97
C GLY A 74 -11.68 9.09 16.04
N GLY A 75 -12.11 8.17 15.16
CA GLY A 75 -13.48 7.64 15.11
C GLY A 75 -14.37 8.24 14.03
N VAL A 76 -13.93 9.30 13.35
CA VAL A 76 -14.58 9.78 12.12
C VAL A 76 -14.31 8.78 10.98
N PRO A 77 -15.30 8.44 10.13
CA PRO A 77 -15.10 7.58 8.97
C PRO A 77 -14.13 8.19 7.96
N ALA A 78 -12.86 7.83 8.05
CA ALA A 78 -11.82 8.33 7.17
C ALA A 78 -10.71 7.30 6.98
N SER A 79 -10.04 7.41 5.83
CA SER A 79 -8.80 6.71 5.53
C SER A 79 -7.87 7.67 4.79
N VAL A 80 -6.59 7.34 4.81
CA VAL A 80 -5.56 7.98 4.00
C VAL A 80 -4.84 6.93 3.19
N TRP A 81 -4.36 7.34 2.03
CA TRP A 81 -3.51 6.54 1.18
C TRP A 81 -2.38 7.40 0.62
N GLY A 82 -1.25 6.77 0.34
CA GLY A 82 -0.05 7.42 -0.17
C GLY A 82 0.56 6.64 -1.33
N LEU A 83 1.32 7.35 -2.15
CA LEU A 83 2.06 6.79 -3.28
C LEU A 83 3.55 7.08 -3.09
N SER A 84 4.42 6.23 -3.61
CA SER A 84 5.82 6.60 -3.83
C SER A 84 5.91 7.73 -4.86
N ASP A 85 6.99 8.53 -4.82
CA ASP A 85 7.18 9.68 -5.71
C ASP A 85 7.12 9.30 -7.20
N GLU A 86 7.66 8.13 -7.54
CA GLU A 86 7.61 7.59 -8.91
C GLU A 86 6.16 7.34 -9.36
N ILE A 87 5.36 6.67 -8.50
CA ILE A 87 3.97 6.35 -8.82
C ILE A 87 3.10 7.59 -8.80
N ALA A 88 3.34 8.52 -7.88
CA ALA A 88 2.67 9.83 -7.84
C ALA A 88 2.91 10.61 -9.14
N SER A 89 4.15 10.63 -9.64
CA SER A 89 4.51 11.30 -10.90
C SER A 89 3.78 10.71 -12.10
N ARG A 90 3.71 9.36 -12.17
CA ARG A 90 2.98 8.64 -13.21
C ARG A 90 1.47 8.88 -13.13
N TYR A 91 0.92 8.85 -11.91
CA TYR A 91 -0.49 9.13 -11.65
C TYR A 91 -0.88 10.56 -12.05
N ALA A 92 -0.05 11.54 -11.69
CA ALA A 92 -0.26 12.94 -12.07
C ALA A 92 -0.20 13.16 -13.58
N ALA A 93 0.70 12.47 -14.29
CA ALA A 93 0.78 12.53 -15.75
C ALA A 93 -0.48 11.99 -16.42
N TYR A 94 -0.99 10.85 -15.94
CA TYR A 94 -2.24 10.27 -16.44
C TYR A 94 -3.44 11.19 -16.17
N ASN A 95 -3.56 11.74 -14.96
CA ASN A 95 -4.68 12.60 -14.60
C ASN A 95 -4.76 13.88 -15.44
N ARG A 96 -3.63 14.41 -15.93
CA ARG A 96 -3.63 15.57 -16.84
C ARG A 96 -4.23 15.28 -18.21
N THR A 97 -4.23 14.02 -18.65
CA THR A 97 -4.76 13.62 -19.96
C THR A 97 -6.11 12.92 -19.86
N LYS A 98 -6.63 12.73 -18.64
CA LYS A 98 -7.91 12.08 -18.39
C LYS A 98 -9.06 13.01 -18.80
N GLU A 99 -10.08 12.45 -19.43
CA GLU A 99 -11.33 13.18 -19.71
C GLU A 99 -11.97 13.65 -18.39
N PRO A 100 -12.40 14.93 -18.30
CA PRO A 100 -13.10 15.43 -17.12
C PRO A 100 -14.39 14.64 -16.82
N GLY A 101 -14.84 14.64 -15.57
CA GLY A 101 -16.12 14.03 -15.19
C GLY A 101 -16.05 12.55 -14.80
N TYR A 102 -14.90 11.90 -14.94
CA TYR A 102 -14.65 10.57 -14.38
C TYR A 102 -13.79 10.72 -13.13
N SER A 103 -14.38 10.80 -11.95
CA SER A 103 -13.62 10.98 -10.70
C SER A 103 -12.88 9.71 -10.30
N GLY A 104 -13.46 8.52 -10.46
CA GLY A 104 -12.84 7.23 -10.09
C GLY A 104 -12.42 7.11 -8.61
N MET A 105 -12.60 8.17 -7.82
CA MET A 105 -12.45 8.25 -6.37
C MET A 105 -13.81 8.62 -5.79
N GLY A 106 -14.84 7.82 -6.08
CA GLY A 106 -16.22 8.18 -5.79
C GLY A 106 -16.78 9.24 -6.74
#